data_AF-A0A7K6M968-F1
#
_entry.id   AF-A0A7K6M968-F1
#
_cell.length_a   1.000
_cell.length_b   1.000
_cell.length_c   1.000
_cell.angle_alpha   90.00
_cell.angle_beta   90.00
_cell.angle_gamma   90.00
#
_symmetry.space_group_name_H-M   'P 1'
#
loop_
_entity.id
_entity.type
_entity.pdbx_description
1 polymer ?
#
loop_
_entity_poly.entity_id
_entity_poly.type
_entity_poly.pdbx_seq_one_letter_code
_entity_poly.pdbx_strand_id
1 'polypeptide(L)'
;PLSPQYGLVFDAGSTHTSLYIYRWPADKENGTGIVSQVEACSVSGPGISSYAEDPVGAGASLKPCLDKAMKIVPAEEQRDTPTYLGATAGMRLLREENSTKAEQVLAEVSKAIGEYPVDFRGARILTGSEEGSFGWITVNYLLETLVKFSFAEKWEHPQDTEVLGALDLGGASTQITFQPRVPVQDGNASVFFRLYGTNYSLYSHSYLCYGQTQALKMLLAALHQASSSAQISHPCYPQGYQENLTVAELYDSPCVRAPSSASPGLVLTVTGTGDPAACGTAIQGLFNFSCGAQWPCGFNGVYQPPVQG
;
A
#
# COMPACT_ATOMS: atom_id res chain seq x y z
N PRO A 1 -26.56 25.38 -11.04
CA PRO A 1 -25.82 24.21 -10.51
C PRO A 1 -24.51 24.68 -9.91
N LEU A 2 -24.18 24.27 -8.69
CA LEU A 2 -22.86 24.53 -8.11
C LEU A 2 -21.79 23.84 -8.98
N SER A 3 -20.66 24.50 -9.19
CA SER A 3 -19.52 23.89 -9.88
C SER A 3 -19.09 22.62 -9.14
N PRO A 4 -18.74 21.54 -9.86
CA PRO A 4 -18.20 20.34 -9.24
C PRO A 4 -16.85 20.64 -8.58
N GLN A 5 -16.60 20.02 -7.44
CA GLN A 5 -15.31 20.07 -6.76
C GLN A 5 -14.41 18.93 -7.26
N TYR A 6 -13.10 19.13 -7.16
CA TYR A 6 -12.09 18.17 -7.56
C TYR A 6 -11.18 17.80 -6.39
N GLY A 7 -10.50 16.66 -6.49
CA GLY A 7 -9.47 16.25 -5.54
C GLY A 7 -8.41 15.40 -6.21
N LEU A 8 -7.16 15.57 -5.77
CA LEU A 8 -6.00 14.87 -6.28
C LEU A 8 -5.37 14.04 -5.17
N VAL A 9 -5.15 12.76 -5.43
CA VAL A 9 -4.46 11.87 -4.48
C VAL A 9 -3.36 11.12 -5.20
N PHE A 10 -2.13 11.33 -4.76
CA PHE A 10 -1.01 10.46 -5.08
C PHE A 10 -1.00 9.26 -4.14
N ASP A 11 -1.11 8.08 -4.72
CA ASP A 11 -0.76 6.82 -4.07
C ASP A 11 0.70 6.50 -4.43
N ALA A 12 1.59 6.70 -3.46
CA ALA A 12 3.01 6.45 -3.59
C ALA A 12 3.36 5.06 -3.02
N GLY A 13 3.08 4.06 -3.84
CA GLY A 13 3.40 2.65 -3.60
C GLY A 13 4.90 2.33 -3.59
N SER A 14 5.25 1.12 -3.15
CA SER A 14 6.65 0.67 -3.14
C SER A 14 7.24 0.45 -4.53
N THR A 15 6.40 0.06 -5.51
CA THR A 15 6.85 -0.28 -6.87
C THR A 15 6.53 0.79 -7.90
N HIS A 16 5.52 1.62 -7.64
CA HIS A 16 5.04 2.64 -8.57
C HIS A 16 4.32 3.75 -7.79
N THR A 17 4.12 4.89 -8.45
CA THR A 17 3.27 5.98 -7.96
C THR A 17 2.14 6.24 -8.94
N SER A 18 0.93 6.46 -8.44
CA SER A 18 -0.24 6.80 -9.27
C SER A 18 -0.94 8.05 -8.75
N LEU A 19 -1.31 8.96 -9.65
CA LEU A 19 -2.19 10.08 -9.36
C LEU A 19 -3.62 9.73 -9.74
N TYR A 20 -4.54 9.89 -8.79
CA TYR A 20 -5.98 9.77 -9.02
C TYR A 20 -6.63 11.14 -8.97
N ILE A 21 -7.47 11.42 -9.96
CA ILE A 21 -8.25 12.64 -10.08
C ILE A 21 -9.70 12.28 -9.79
N TYR A 22 -10.26 12.89 -8.75
CA TYR A 22 -11.63 12.69 -8.33
C TYR A 22 -12.46 13.95 -8.54
N ARG A 23 -13.78 13.78 -8.72
CA ARG A 23 -14.76 14.87 -8.72
C ARG A 23 -16.00 14.51 -7.91
N TRP A 24 -16.66 15.50 -7.33
CA TRP A 24 -17.94 15.35 -6.64
C TRP A 24 -18.78 16.63 -6.75
N PRO A 25 -20.12 16.54 -6.60
CA PRO A 25 -20.96 17.72 -6.37
C PRO A 25 -20.54 18.42 -5.08
N ALA A 26 -20.65 19.75 -4.98
CA ALA A 26 -20.21 20.50 -3.80
C ALA A 26 -20.88 20.05 -2.48
N ASP A 27 -22.10 19.52 -2.56
CA ASP A 27 -22.87 19.04 -1.40
C ASP A 27 -22.38 17.67 -0.90
N LYS A 28 -22.47 17.46 0.41
CA LYS A 28 -22.14 16.18 1.06
C LYS A 28 -23.39 15.44 1.50
N GLU A 29 -23.39 14.13 1.35
CA GLU A 29 -24.43 13.24 1.86
C GLU A 29 -24.10 12.82 3.29
N ASN A 30 -24.90 13.28 4.27
CA ASN A 30 -24.68 13.01 5.70
C ASN A 30 -23.23 13.27 6.18
N GLY A 31 -22.59 14.30 5.64
CA GLY A 31 -21.22 14.71 5.98
C GLY A 31 -20.13 14.01 5.18
N THR A 32 -20.46 13.09 4.26
CA THR A 32 -19.51 12.37 3.39
C THR A 32 -19.81 12.68 1.91
N GLY A 33 -18.77 12.87 1.09
CA GLY A 33 -18.95 13.20 -0.33
C GLY A 33 -19.40 12.01 -1.18
N ILE A 34 -20.12 12.28 -2.26
CA ILE A 34 -20.39 11.31 -3.33
C ILE A 34 -19.39 11.57 -4.46
N VAL A 35 -18.38 10.72 -4.56
CA VAL A 35 -17.19 10.91 -5.37
C VAL A 35 -17.18 9.99 -6.59
N SER A 36 -16.67 10.50 -7.71
CA SER A 36 -16.38 9.72 -8.91
C SER A 36 -14.93 9.94 -9.34
N GLN A 37 -14.26 8.87 -9.77
CA GLN A 37 -12.95 9.00 -10.41
C GLN A 37 -13.13 9.56 -11.82
N VAL A 38 -12.37 10.61 -12.14
CA VAL A 38 -12.34 11.23 -13.47
C VAL A 38 -11.29 10.56 -14.33
N GLU A 39 -10.11 10.36 -13.77
CA GLU A 39 -8.93 9.90 -14.52
C GLU A 39 -7.88 9.38 -13.54
N ALA A 40 -6.99 8.51 -14.05
CA ALA A 40 -5.77 8.12 -13.36
C ALA A 40 -4.53 8.42 -14.22
N CYS A 41 -3.39 8.59 -13.57
CA CYS A 41 -2.10 8.77 -14.21
C CYS A 41 -1.04 7.97 -13.47
N SER A 42 -0.47 6.96 -14.12
CA SER A 42 0.68 6.24 -13.60
C SER A 42 1.95 7.06 -13.83
N VAL A 43 2.66 7.38 -12.76
CA VAL A 43 3.95 8.05 -12.83
C VAL A 43 4.98 7.09 -13.43
N SER A 44 5.74 7.57 -14.39
CA SER A 44 6.83 6.81 -14.99
C SER A 44 7.97 6.62 -13.98
N GLY A 45 8.43 5.38 -13.83
CA GLY A 45 9.54 5.04 -12.95
C GLY A 45 9.11 4.25 -11.71
N PRO A 46 10.05 4.02 -10.77
CA PRO A 46 9.78 3.26 -9.55
C PRO A 46 8.96 4.08 -8.52
N GLY A 47 8.63 3.45 -7.40
CA GLY A 47 8.07 4.15 -6.24
C GLY A 47 9.02 5.21 -5.68
N ILE A 48 8.49 6.22 -5.00
CA ILE A 48 9.29 7.36 -4.53
C ILE A 48 10.42 6.96 -3.56
N SER A 49 10.30 5.83 -2.86
CA SER A 49 11.35 5.31 -1.97
C SER A 49 12.63 4.91 -2.70
N SER A 50 12.55 4.57 -3.99
CA SER A 50 13.72 4.22 -4.81
C SER A 50 14.61 5.42 -5.14
N TYR A 51 14.15 6.64 -4.86
CA TYR A 51 14.88 7.89 -5.04
C TYR A 51 15.64 8.32 -3.77
N ALA A 52 15.96 7.38 -2.87
CA ALA A 52 16.65 7.67 -1.61
C ALA A 52 18.02 8.37 -1.82
N GLU A 53 18.72 8.05 -2.91
CA GLU A 53 19.99 8.71 -3.30
C GLU A 53 19.79 9.90 -4.26
N ASP A 54 18.59 10.09 -4.81
CA ASP A 54 18.24 11.23 -5.67
C ASP A 54 16.84 11.78 -5.33
N PRO A 55 16.65 12.42 -4.16
CA PRO A 55 15.33 12.92 -3.73
C PRO A 55 14.70 13.92 -4.71
N VAL A 56 15.53 14.71 -5.42
CA VAL A 56 15.05 15.67 -6.43
C VAL A 56 14.36 14.94 -7.59
N GLY A 57 14.89 13.78 -7.98
CA GLY A 57 14.26 12.89 -8.95
C GLY A 57 12.86 12.43 -8.54
N ALA A 58 12.61 12.21 -7.23
CA ALA A 58 11.30 11.84 -6.72
C ALA A 58 10.25 12.92 -7.02
N GLY A 59 10.55 14.18 -6.70
CA GLY A 59 9.67 15.31 -6.99
C GLY A 59 9.48 15.54 -8.49
N ALA A 60 10.55 15.47 -9.27
CA ALA A 60 10.50 15.61 -10.73
C ALA A 60 9.61 14.54 -11.39
N SER A 61 9.61 13.31 -10.87
CA SER A 61 8.80 12.21 -11.41
C SER A 61 7.30 12.51 -11.39
N LEU A 62 6.80 13.32 -10.45
CA LEU A 62 5.36 13.60 -10.30
C LEU A 62 4.83 14.63 -11.30
N LYS A 63 5.71 15.49 -11.84
CA LYS A 63 5.35 16.64 -12.68
C LYS A 63 4.53 16.27 -13.93
N PRO A 64 4.85 15.21 -14.69
CA PRO A 64 4.03 14.84 -15.86
C PRO A 64 2.57 14.51 -15.51
N CYS A 65 2.31 13.88 -14.36
CA CYS A 65 0.95 13.59 -13.91
C CYS A 65 0.25 14.83 -13.36
N LEU A 66 0.97 15.73 -12.67
CA LEU A 66 0.44 17.04 -12.27
C LEU A 66 0.07 17.90 -13.49
N ASP A 67 0.91 17.95 -14.52
CA ASP A 67 0.63 18.64 -15.78
C ASP A 67 -0.61 18.08 -16.47
N LYS A 68 -0.82 16.76 -16.43
CA LYS A 68 -2.04 16.11 -16.93
C LYS A 68 -3.25 16.55 -16.10
N ALA A 69 -3.14 16.58 -14.78
CA ALA A 69 -4.23 16.99 -13.90
C ALA A 69 -4.64 18.45 -14.13
N MET A 70 -3.70 19.37 -14.36
CA MET A 70 -4.00 20.78 -14.65
C MET A 70 -4.72 21.00 -15.99
N LYS A 71 -4.69 20.02 -16.90
CA LYS A 71 -5.48 20.04 -18.15
C LYS A 71 -6.91 19.53 -17.95
N ILE A 72 -7.17 18.82 -16.85
CA ILE A 72 -8.45 18.19 -16.54
C ILE A 72 -9.25 19.05 -15.56
N VAL A 73 -8.59 19.60 -14.54
CA VAL A 73 -9.20 20.47 -13.54
C VAL A 73 -9.34 21.89 -14.11
N PRO A 74 -10.55 22.47 -14.17
CA PRO A 74 -10.77 23.85 -14.63
C PRO A 74 -9.91 24.86 -13.86
N ALA A 75 -9.37 25.87 -14.55
CA ALA A 75 -8.41 26.81 -13.98
C ALA A 75 -8.94 27.55 -12.73
N GLU A 76 -10.25 27.81 -12.71
CA GLU A 76 -10.97 28.42 -11.60
C GLU A 76 -11.09 27.52 -10.36
N GLU A 77 -11.05 26.20 -10.53
CA GLU A 77 -11.16 25.22 -9.44
C GLU A 77 -9.78 24.72 -8.95
N GLN A 78 -8.70 24.95 -9.71
CA GLN A 78 -7.37 24.40 -9.42
C GLN A 78 -6.88 24.77 -8.02
N ARG A 79 -6.93 26.06 -7.66
CA ARG A 79 -6.39 26.55 -6.37
C ARG A 79 -7.14 26.02 -5.15
N ASP A 80 -8.39 25.62 -5.34
CA ASP A 80 -9.25 25.05 -4.30
C ASP A 80 -9.26 23.52 -4.32
N THR A 81 -8.54 22.89 -5.26
CA THR A 81 -8.48 21.44 -5.42
C THR A 81 -7.55 20.82 -4.37
N PRO A 82 -8.08 20.15 -3.31
CA PRO A 82 -7.25 19.49 -2.32
C PRO A 82 -6.37 18.41 -2.95
N THR A 83 -5.08 18.49 -2.67
CA THR A 83 -4.07 17.58 -3.19
C THR A 83 -3.29 16.94 -2.05
N TYR A 84 -3.22 15.61 -2.06
CA TYR A 84 -2.52 14.82 -1.04
C TYR A 84 -1.54 13.85 -1.69
N LEU A 85 -0.49 13.49 -0.95
CA LEU A 85 0.33 12.32 -1.25
C LEU A 85 0.37 11.39 -0.04
N GLY A 86 -0.09 10.16 -0.23
CA GLY A 86 0.02 9.08 0.75
C GLY A 86 1.06 8.07 0.27
N ALA A 87 2.18 7.97 1.00
CA ALA A 87 3.19 6.96 0.75
C ALA A 87 2.99 5.73 1.64
N THR A 88 3.20 4.54 1.10
CA THR A 88 2.87 3.27 1.77
C THR A 88 4.12 2.52 2.25
N ALA A 89 4.14 1.19 2.16
CA ALA A 89 5.17 0.32 2.72
C ALA A 89 6.59 0.62 2.22
N GLY A 90 6.78 1.07 0.97
CA GLY A 90 8.11 1.40 0.45
C GLY A 90 8.78 2.51 1.26
N MET A 91 8.05 3.57 1.57
CA MET A 91 8.54 4.66 2.41
C MET A 91 8.59 4.29 3.90
N ARG A 92 7.75 3.34 4.36
CA ARG A 92 7.88 2.77 5.73
C ARG A 92 9.22 2.07 5.89
N LEU A 93 9.62 1.25 4.90
CA LEU A 93 10.92 0.57 4.88
C LEU A 93 12.08 1.56 4.78
N LEU A 94 12.01 2.54 3.87
CA LEU A 94 13.05 3.56 3.76
C LEU A 94 13.21 4.35 5.07
N ARG A 95 12.11 4.69 5.76
CA ARG A 95 12.19 5.39 7.05
C ARG A 95 12.82 4.53 8.14
N GLU A 96 12.56 3.23 8.15
CA GLU A 96 13.18 2.28 9.08
C GLU A 96 14.69 2.14 8.82
N GLU A 97 15.10 2.13 7.56
CA GLU A 97 16.51 2.09 7.15
C GLU A 97 17.23 3.41 7.42
N ASN A 98 16.64 4.53 6.98
CA ASN A 98 17.20 5.87 7.07
C ASN A 98 16.11 6.94 7.08
N SER A 99 15.71 7.39 8.27
CA SER A 99 14.66 8.40 8.45
C SER A 99 14.97 9.72 7.74
N THR A 100 16.23 10.15 7.71
CA THR A 100 16.65 11.40 7.04
C THR A 100 16.43 11.31 5.52
N LYS A 101 16.75 10.18 4.89
CA LYS A 101 16.49 9.99 3.45
C LYS A 101 15.00 9.96 3.15
N ALA A 102 14.20 9.29 3.98
CA ALA A 102 12.75 9.30 3.84
C ALA A 102 12.17 10.73 3.92
N GLU A 103 12.64 11.54 4.88
CA GLU A 103 12.24 12.93 5.02
C GLU A 103 12.66 13.80 3.82
N GLN A 104 13.86 13.60 3.29
CA GLN A 104 14.33 14.32 2.09
C GLN A 104 13.47 14.00 0.86
N VAL A 105 13.13 12.74 0.64
CA VAL A 105 12.21 12.33 -0.43
C VAL A 105 10.84 12.99 -0.25
N LEU A 106 10.26 12.96 0.96
CA LEU A 106 8.97 13.63 1.24
C LEU A 106 9.04 15.15 1.04
N ALA A 107 10.18 15.78 1.35
CA ALA A 107 10.37 17.21 1.17
C ALA A 107 10.41 17.59 -0.32
N GLU A 108 11.13 16.86 -1.16
CA GLU A 108 11.21 17.15 -2.60
C GLU A 108 9.89 16.86 -3.33
N VAL A 109 9.14 15.81 -2.96
CA VAL A 109 7.78 15.62 -3.51
C VAL A 109 6.82 16.71 -3.05
N SER A 110 6.91 17.15 -1.79
CA SER A 110 6.09 18.25 -1.26
C SER A 110 6.36 19.55 -1.99
N LYS A 111 7.63 19.85 -2.25
CA LYS A 111 8.06 21.00 -3.03
C LYS A 111 7.51 20.93 -4.46
N ALA A 112 7.67 19.79 -5.13
CA ALA A 112 7.22 19.63 -6.51
C ALA A 112 5.69 19.78 -6.65
N ILE A 113 4.90 19.25 -5.71
CA ILE A 113 3.43 19.45 -5.72
C ILE A 113 3.08 20.90 -5.40
N GLY A 114 3.77 21.52 -4.44
CA GLY A 114 3.54 22.93 -4.06
C GLY A 114 3.89 23.97 -5.13
N GLU A 115 4.62 23.60 -6.18
CA GLU A 115 4.86 24.44 -7.36
C GLU A 115 3.61 24.59 -8.26
N TYR A 116 2.62 23.71 -8.11
CA TYR A 116 1.37 23.73 -8.88
C TYR A 116 0.29 24.56 -8.19
N PRO A 117 -0.68 25.13 -8.94
CA PRO A 117 -1.73 25.98 -8.38
C PRO A 117 -2.84 25.13 -7.72
N VAL A 118 -2.48 24.31 -6.73
CA VAL A 118 -3.40 23.41 -6.01
C VAL A 118 -3.43 23.69 -4.50
N ASP A 119 -4.50 23.27 -3.82
CA ASP A 119 -4.55 23.25 -2.35
C ASP A 119 -3.76 22.03 -1.83
N PHE A 120 -2.43 22.14 -1.79
CA PHE A 120 -1.59 21.07 -1.30
C PHE A 120 -1.69 20.91 0.22
N ARG A 121 -2.23 19.77 0.65
CA ARG A 121 -2.51 19.45 2.06
C ARG A 121 -1.50 18.52 2.72
N GLY A 122 -0.41 18.21 2.00
CA GLY A 122 0.74 17.52 2.54
C GLY A 122 1.02 16.15 1.92
N ALA A 123 2.28 15.73 2.08
CA ALA A 123 2.77 14.41 1.76
C ALA A 123 3.11 13.69 3.07
N ARG A 124 2.62 12.46 3.27
CA ARG A 124 2.86 11.69 4.49
C ARG A 124 3.00 10.21 4.22
N ILE A 125 3.70 9.53 5.13
CA ILE A 125 3.76 8.07 5.17
C ILE A 125 2.54 7.58 5.94
N LEU A 126 1.65 6.83 5.28
CA LEU A 126 0.48 6.23 5.89
C LEU A 126 0.90 5.15 6.89
N THR A 127 0.15 5.04 7.97
CA THR A 127 0.21 3.83 8.80
C THR A 127 -0.40 2.66 8.04
N GLY A 128 -0.02 1.44 8.40
CA GLY A 128 -0.58 0.24 7.78
C GLY A 128 -2.10 0.13 7.95
N SER A 129 -2.61 0.55 9.12
CA SER A 129 -4.05 0.52 9.40
C SER A 129 -4.83 1.55 8.58
N GLU A 130 -4.26 2.74 8.33
CA GLU A 130 -4.84 3.75 7.44
C GLU A 130 -4.91 3.24 6.00
N GLU A 131 -3.81 2.69 5.47
CA GLU A 131 -3.76 2.14 4.12
C GLU A 131 -4.82 1.05 3.92
N GLY A 132 -4.88 0.07 4.83
CA GLY A 132 -5.88 -1.00 4.77
C GLY A 132 -7.31 -0.50 4.92
N SER A 133 -7.54 0.52 5.75
CA SER A 133 -8.89 1.03 6.00
C SER A 133 -9.41 1.94 4.89
N PHE A 134 -8.56 2.74 4.25
CA PHE A 134 -8.95 3.49 3.06
C PHE A 134 -9.28 2.55 1.90
N GLY A 135 -8.54 1.44 1.73
CA GLY A 135 -8.90 0.39 0.77
C GLY A 135 -10.28 -0.21 1.05
N TRP A 136 -10.59 -0.49 2.32
CA TRP A 136 -11.91 -0.97 2.72
C TRP A 136 -13.05 0.02 2.41
N ILE A 137 -12.83 1.32 2.66
CA ILE A 137 -13.80 2.37 2.30
C ILE A 137 -14.03 2.36 0.79
N THR A 138 -12.96 2.32 -0.02
CA THR A 138 -13.06 2.30 -1.49
C THR A 138 -13.87 1.12 -1.99
N VAL A 139 -13.59 -0.11 -1.50
CA VAL A 139 -14.34 -1.32 -1.90
C VAL A 139 -15.82 -1.18 -1.60
N ASN A 140 -16.17 -0.77 -0.38
CA ASN A 140 -17.55 -0.69 0.06
C ASN A 140 -18.30 0.52 -0.52
N TYR A 141 -17.59 1.59 -0.86
CA TYR A 141 -18.15 2.72 -1.60
C TYR A 141 -18.50 2.33 -3.04
N LEU A 142 -17.57 1.69 -3.75
CA LEU A 142 -17.77 1.30 -5.16
C LEU A 142 -18.81 0.20 -5.33
N LEU A 143 -18.95 -0.69 -4.33
CA LEU A 143 -19.97 -1.73 -4.30
C LEU A 143 -21.32 -1.26 -3.74
N GLU A 144 -21.46 0.06 -3.50
CA GLU A 144 -22.67 0.69 -2.98
C GLU A 144 -23.17 0.08 -1.65
N THR A 145 -22.29 -0.48 -0.82
CA THR A 145 -22.65 -1.05 0.49
C THR A 145 -22.64 0.00 1.60
N LEU A 146 -21.93 1.11 1.40
CA LEU A 146 -21.95 2.27 2.31
C LEU A 146 -23.06 3.27 2.00
N VAL A 147 -23.39 3.42 0.72
CA VAL A 147 -24.36 4.40 0.21
C VAL A 147 -24.81 3.99 -1.19
N LYS A 148 -26.09 4.16 -1.50
CA LYS A 148 -26.68 3.84 -2.80
C LYS A 148 -27.71 4.87 -3.22
N PHE A 149 -27.83 5.11 -4.53
CA PHE A 149 -28.89 5.94 -5.07
C PHE A 149 -30.17 5.12 -5.25
N SER A 150 -31.21 5.46 -4.50
CA SER A 150 -32.50 4.76 -4.49
C SER A 150 -33.38 5.13 -5.68
N PHE A 151 -34.41 4.31 -5.95
CA PHE A 151 -35.47 4.62 -6.92
C PHE A 151 -36.27 5.88 -6.56
N ALA A 152 -36.23 6.32 -5.30
CA ALA A 152 -36.84 7.56 -4.84
C ALA A 152 -35.96 8.80 -5.09
N GLU A 153 -34.92 8.66 -5.92
CA GLU A 153 -33.95 9.71 -6.28
C GLU A 153 -33.23 10.31 -5.08
N LYS A 154 -32.91 9.47 -4.09
CA LYS A 154 -32.22 9.86 -2.86
C LYS A 154 -31.06 8.92 -2.57
N TRP A 155 -29.96 9.47 -2.10
CA TRP A 155 -28.89 8.68 -1.50
C TRP A 155 -29.35 8.16 -0.16
N GLU A 156 -29.20 6.87 0.07
CA GLU A 156 -29.54 6.21 1.33
C GLU A 156 -28.54 5.13 1.68
N HIS A 157 -28.48 4.79 2.97
CA HIS A 157 -27.76 3.61 3.42
C HIS A 157 -28.55 2.36 3.00
N PRO A 158 -27.95 1.41 2.27
CA PRO A 158 -28.66 0.21 1.84
C PRO A 158 -29.10 -0.63 3.05
N GLN A 159 -30.39 -0.90 3.14
CA GLN A 159 -30.92 -1.83 4.15
C GLN A 159 -30.53 -3.27 3.78
N ASP A 160 -30.17 -4.07 4.78
CA ASP A 160 -29.83 -5.50 4.66
C ASP A 160 -28.59 -5.83 3.81
N THR A 161 -27.67 -4.89 3.61
CA THR A 161 -26.39 -5.13 2.92
C THR A 161 -25.24 -5.29 3.90
N GLU A 162 -24.58 -6.45 3.88
CA GLU A 162 -23.33 -6.66 4.60
C GLU A 162 -22.17 -5.94 3.88
N VAL A 163 -21.31 -5.27 4.64
CA VAL A 163 -20.05 -4.71 4.13
C VAL A 163 -19.04 -5.81 3.88
N LEU A 164 -18.24 -5.67 2.83
CA LEU A 164 -17.20 -6.61 2.48
C LEU A 164 -15.91 -6.31 3.25
N GLY A 165 -15.11 -7.34 3.48
CA GLY A 165 -13.70 -7.19 3.81
C GLY A 165 -12.86 -6.74 2.61
N ALA A 166 -11.67 -6.23 2.87
CA ALA A 166 -10.68 -5.85 1.87
C ALA A 166 -9.35 -6.56 2.16
N LEU A 167 -8.78 -7.16 1.12
CA LEU A 167 -7.44 -7.73 1.10
C LEU A 167 -6.62 -6.97 0.06
N ASP A 168 -5.49 -6.43 0.48
CA ASP A 168 -4.57 -5.70 -0.40
C ASP A 168 -3.19 -6.37 -0.39
N LEU A 169 -2.60 -6.53 -1.57
CA LEU A 169 -1.27 -7.13 -1.75
C LEU A 169 -0.42 -6.19 -2.58
N GLY A 170 0.37 -5.37 -1.89
CA GLY A 170 1.38 -4.51 -2.49
C GLY A 170 2.72 -5.23 -2.68
N GLY A 171 3.73 -4.47 -3.12
CA GLY A 171 5.10 -4.99 -3.27
C GLY A 171 5.82 -5.18 -1.93
N ALA A 172 5.55 -4.33 -0.93
CA ALA A 172 6.26 -4.34 0.36
C ALA A 172 5.41 -4.65 1.59
N SER A 173 4.09 -4.65 1.50
CA SER A 173 3.20 -5.15 2.55
C SER A 173 1.93 -5.78 1.97
N THR A 174 1.18 -6.47 2.82
CA THR A 174 -0.19 -6.89 2.56
C THR A 174 -1.09 -6.46 3.72
N GLN A 175 -2.36 -6.19 3.44
CA GLN A 175 -3.34 -5.70 4.40
C GLN A 175 -4.56 -6.60 4.42
N ILE A 176 -5.16 -6.69 5.59
CA ILE A 176 -6.47 -7.28 5.81
C ILE A 176 -7.31 -6.31 6.65
N THR A 177 -8.47 -5.93 6.12
CA THR A 177 -9.41 -5.03 6.81
C THR A 177 -10.82 -5.57 6.69
N PHE A 178 -11.55 -5.69 7.80
CA PHE A 178 -12.96 -6.09 7.78
C PHE A 178 -13.69 -5.63 9.04
N GLN A 179 -15.02 -5.67 9.00
CA GLN A 179 -15.86 -5.43 10.18
C GLN A 179 -16.08 -6.76 10.94
N PRO A 180 -15.47 -6.97 12.12
CA PRO A 180 -15.65 -8.20 12.88
C PRO A 180 -17.00 -8.24 13.61
N ARG A 181 -17.50 -9.46 13.92
CA ARG A 181 -18.69 -9.67 14.77
C ARG A 181 -18.42 -9.50 16.26
N VAL A 182 -17.15 -9.53 16.65
CA VAL A 182 -16.69 -9.37 18.03
C VAL A 182 -15.90 -8.07 18.16
N PRO A 183 -15.92 -7.40 19.32
CA PRO A 183 -15.08 -6.23 19.54
C PRO A 183 -13.59 -6.55 19.29
N VAL A 184 -12.92 -5.63 18.60
CA VAL A 184 -11.47 -5.71 18.38
C VAL A 184 -10.76 -5.54 19.72
N GLN A 185 -10.01 -6.56 20.13
CA GLN A 185 -9.32 -6.56 21.44
C GLN A 185 -8.04 -5.73 21.43
N ASP A 186 -7.33 -5.67 20.30
CA ASP A 186 -6.17 -4.82 20.11
C ASP A 186 -6.59 -3.43 19.60
N GLY A 187 -6.42 -2.41 20.47
CA GLY A 187 -6.73 -1.03 20.12
C GLY A 187 -5.92 -0.48 18.94
N ASN A 188 -4.72 -1.00 18.68
CA ASN A 188 -3.89 -0.55 17.55
C ASN A 188 -4.38 -1.11 16.20
N ALA A 189 -5.11 -2.23 16.24
CA ALA A 189 -5.73 -2.85 15.08
C ALA A 189 -7.20 -2.42 14.88
N SER A 190 -7.74 -1.62 15.80
CA SER A 190 -9.11 -1.12 15.77
C SER A 190 -9.17 0.22 15.05
N VAL A 191 -10.03 0.35 14.05
CA VAL A 191 -10.24 1.59 13.31
C VAL A 191 -11.72 1.96 13.35
N PHE A 192 -12.02 3.24 13.60
CA PHE A 192 -13.39 3.74 13.68
C PHE A 192 -13.64 4.82 12.63
N PHE A 193 -14.74 4.68 11.89
CA PHE A 193 -15.22 5.72 10.97
C PHE A 193 -16.70 6.02 11.20
N ARG A 194 -17.09 7.24 10.85
CA ARG A 194 -18.48 7.60 10.60
C ARG A 194 -18.64 8.01 9.14
N LEU A 195 -19.35 7.18 8.36
CA LEU A 195 -19.52 7.34 6.92
C LEU A 195 -21.01 7.36 6.60
N TYR A 196 -21.46 8.39 5.88
CA TYR A 196 -22.88 8.56 5.50
C TYR A 196 -23.86 8.45 6.67
N GLY A 197 -23.45 8.94 7.85
CA GLY A 197 -24.23 8.89 9.08
C GLY A 197 -24.05 7.62 9.93
N THR A 198 -23.48 6.54 9.38
CA THR A 198 -23.30 5.23 10.03
C THR A 198 -21.91 5.06 10.63
N ASN A 199 -21.84 4.48 11.83
CA ASN A 199 -20.59 4.18 12.53
C ASN A 199 -20.08 2.79 12.16
N TYR A 200 -18.80 2.68 11.81
CA TYR A 200 -18.12 1.43 11.48
C TYR A 200 -16.94 1.24 12.42
N SER A 201 -16.85 0.05 13.03
CA SER A 201 -15.67 -0.39 13.80
C SER A 201 -15.04 -1.55 13.04
N LEU A 202 -13.81 -1.35 12.61
CA LEU A 202 -13.09 -2.26 11.73
C LEU A 202 -11.88 -2.83 12.45
N TYR A 203 -11.55 -4.07 12.13
CA TYR A 203 -10.19 -4.58 12.29
C TYR A 203 -9.39 -4.22 11.03
N SER A 204 -8.18 -3.69 11.20
CA SER A 204 -7.24 -3.43 10.11
C SER A 204 -5.82 -3.77 10.57
N HIS A 205 -5.11 -4.55 9.75
CA HIS A 205 -3.71 -4.87 9.99
C HIS A 205 -2.91 -4.87 8.68
N SER A 206 -1.64 -4.47 8.77
CA SER A 206 -0.69 -4.47 7.66
C SER A 206 0.54 -5.28 8.04
N TYR A 207 0.79 -6.36 7.31
CA TYR A 207 1.99 -7.17 7.44
C TYR A 207 3.09 -6.57 6.55
N LEU A 208 3.90 -5.68 7.14
CA LEU A 208 5.11 -5.16 6.49
C LEU A 208 6.07 -6.30 6.17
N CYS A 209 6.79 -6.20 5.06
CA CYS A 209 7.65 -7.25 4.46
C CYS A 209 6.91 -8.42 3.80
N TYR A 210 5.59 -8.56 3.99
CA TYR A 210 4.79 -9.63 3.35
C TYR A 210 4.10 -9.19 2.06
N GLY A 211 4.52 -8.07 1.47
CA GLY A 211 4.19 -7.76 0.08
C GLY A 211 4.98 -8.64 -0.89
N GLN A 212 4.50 -8.78 -2.12
CA GLN A 212 5.03 -9.77 -3.07
C GLN A 212 6.54 -9.66 -3.30
N THR A 213 7.07 -8.45 -3.51
CA THR A 213 8.50 -8.20 -3.77
C THR A 213 9.36 -8.53 -2.56
N GLN A 214 8.93 -8.11 -1.36
CA GLN A 214 9.69 -8.35 -0.13
C GLN A 214 9.60 -9.82 0.32
N ALA A 215 8.44 -10.46 0.16
CA ALA A 215 8.29 -11.89 0.45
C ALA A 215 9.16 -12.76 -0.49
N LEU A 216 9.28 -12.39 -1.76
CA LEU A 216 10.20 -13.07 -2.69
C LEU A 216 11.67 -12.87 -2.26
N LYS A 217 12.04 -11.67 -1.82
CA LYS A 217 13.38 -11.38 -1.29
C LYS A 217 13.67 -12.18 -0.01
N MET A 218 12.69 -12.27 0.89
CA MET A 218 12.76 -13.12 2.09
C MET A 218 12.94 -14.60 1.74
N LEU A 219 12.18 -15.11 0.76
CA LEU A 219 12.35 -16.48 0.25
C LEU A 219 13.76 -16.71 -0.26
N LEU A 220 14.24 -15.83 -1.14
CA LEU A 220 15.55 -15.94 -1.74
C LEU A 220 16.68 -15.89 -0.69
N ALA A 221 16.55 -15.00 0.30
CA ALA A 221 17.47 -14.93 1.43
C ALA A 221 17.45 -16.21 2.28
N ALA A 222 16.27 -16.78 2.56
CA ALA A 222 16.15 -18.03 3.30
C ALA A 222 16.82 -19.21 2.56
N LEU A 223 16.63 -19.30 1.23
CA LEU A 223 17.26 -20.31 0.39
C LEU A 223 18.78 -20.14 0.35
N HIS A 224 19.26 -18.91 0.23
CA HIS A 224 20.70 -18.60 0.28
C HIS A 224 21.33 -19.01 1.62
N GLN A 225 20.66 -18.71 2.74
CA GLN A 225 21.15 -19.07 4.07
C GLN A 225 21.18 -20.59 4.28
N ALA A 226 20.18 -21.31 3.75
CA ALA A 226 20.12 -22.77 3.85
C ALA A 226 21.24 -23.47 3.05
N SER A 227 21.64 -22.94 1.90
CA SER A 227 22.71 -23.52 1.09
C SER A 227 24.11 -23.04 1.47
N SER A 228 24.23 -21.82 2.01
CA SER A 228 25.51 -21.10 2.24
C SER A 228 26.44 -21.12 1.01
N SER A 229 25.85 -21.17 -0.19
CA SER A 229 26.52 -21.31 -1.46
C SER A 229 26.20 -20.13 -2.38
N ALA A 230 27.13 -19.81 -3.28
CA ALA A 230 26.88 -18.87 -4.36
C ALA A 230 25.83 -19.37 -5.37
N GLN A 231 25.49 -20.67 -5.34
CA GLN A 231 24.43 -21.26 -6.16
C GLN A 231 23.17 -21.46 -5.32
N ILE A 232 22.06 -20.84 -5.75
CA ILE A 232 20.77 -20.92 -5.06
C ILE A 232 19.79 -21.67 -5.96
N SER A 233 19.27 -22.80 -5.48
CA SER A 233 18.18 -23.52 -6.15
C SER A 233 16.84 -22.94 -5.70
N HIS A 234 16.08 -22.39 -6.63
CA HIS A 234 14.83 -21.69 -6.35
C HIS A 234 13.61 -22.51 -6.82
N PRO A 235 12.87 -23.14 -5.90
CA PRO A 235 11.79 -24.05 -6.28
C PRO A 235 10.59 -23.37 -6.92
N CYS A 236 10.35 -22.09 -6.59
CA CYS A 236 9.23 -21.32 -7.14
C CYS A 236 9.50 -20.73 -8.52
N TYR A 237 10.76 -20.71 -8.99
CA TYR A 237 11.08 -20.19 -10.32
C TYR A 237 10.92 -21.28 -11.38
N PRO A 238 10.57 -20.93 -12.63
CA PRO A 238 10.46 -21.89 -13.72
C PRO A 238 11.75 -22.69 -13.90
N GLN A 239 11.63 -23.98 -14.25
CA GLN A 239 12.78 -24.83 -14.49
C GLN A 239 13.70 -24.25 -15.56
N GLY A 240 14.98 -24.10 -15.25
CA GLY A 240 15.99 -23.57 -16.17
C GLY A 240 16.07 -22.04 -16.24
N TYR A 241 15.19 -21.32 -15.54
CA TYR A 241 15.36 -19.88 -15.33
C TYR A 241 16.66 -19.61 -14.57
N GLN A 242 17.43 -18.61 -15.00
CA GLN A 242 18.65 -18.20 -14.33
C GLN A 242 18.71 -16.68 -14.21
N GLU A 243 19.14 -16.21 -13.04
CA GLU A 243 19.48 -14.82 -12.80
C GLU A 243 20.71 -14.72 -11.90
N ASN A 244 21.42 -13.61 -12.02
CA ASN A 244 22.54 -13.27 -11.15
C ASN A 244 22.20 -12.01 -10.38
N LEU A 245 22.49 -12.03 -9.08
CA LEU A 245 22.40 -10.86 -8.21
C LEU A 245 23.55 -10.90 -7.21
N THR A 246 23.93 -9.74 -6.70
CA THR A 246 24.94 -9.64 -5.64
C THR A 246 24.31 -9.89 -4.26
N VAL A 247 25.13 -10.25 -3.29
CA VAL A 247 24.73 -10.28 -1.87
C VAL A 247 24.19 -8.91 -1.43
N ALA A 248 24.79 -7.81 -1.90
CA ALA A 248 24.30 -6.47 -1.61
C ALA A 248 22.86 -6.26 -2.08
N GLU A 249 22.53 -6.62 -3.33
CA GLU A 249 21.17 -6.51 -3.88
C GLU A 249 20.15 -7.45 -3.21
N LEU A 250 20.59 -8.63 -2.75
CA LEU A 250 19.72 -9.53 -2.01
C LEU A 250 19.34 -8.97 -0.63
N TYR A 251 20.27 -8.28 0.03
CA TYR A 251 20.14 -7.84 1.42
C TYR A 251 20.01 -6.31 1.61
N ASP A 252 19.60 -5.59 0.57
CA ASP A 252 19.35 -4.13 0.55
C ASP A 252 17.97 -3.73 1.13
N SER A 253 17.40 -4.53 2.03
CA SER A 253 16.08 -4.29 2.60
C SER A 253 16.05 -4.64 4.08
N PRO A 254 15.37 -3.84 4.93
CA PRO A 254 15.14 -4.17 6.35
C PRO A 254 14.45 -5.53 6.56
N CYS A 255 13.76 -6.04 5.55
CA CYS A 255 13.03 -7.32 5.59
C CYS A 255 13.93 -8.56 5.61
N VAL A 256 15.21 -8.41 5.31
CA VAL A 256 16.18 -9.51 5.23
C VAL A 256 17.48 -9.12 5.92
N ARG A 257 18.18 -10.10 6.51
CA ARG A 257 19.43 -9.87 7.22
C ARG A 257 20.55 -10.69 6.59
N ALA A 258 21.62 -10.00 6.18
CA ALA A 258 22.80 -10.66 5.62
C ALA A 258 23.53 -11.50 6.69
N PRO A 259 24.07 -12.67 6.33
CA PRO A 259 25.01 -13.40 7.19
C PRO A 259 26.24 -12.55 7.48
N SER A 260 26.75 -12.59 8.72
CA SER A 260 27.90 -11.76 9.14
C SER A 260 29.18 -12.02 8.33
N SER A 261 29.32 -13.18 7.70
CA SER A 261 30.47 -13.57 6.88
C SER A 261 30.29 -13.30 5.38
N ALA A 262 29.14 -12.75 4.96
CA ALA A 262 28.84 -12.57 3.55
C ALA A 262 29.60 -11.37 2.97
N SER A 263 30.25 -11.57 1.81
CA SER A 263 30.87 -10.48 1.05
C SER A 263 29.81 -9.77 0.19
N PRO A 264 29.58 -8.45 0.35
CA PRO A 264 28.54 -7.74 -0.40
C PRO A 264 28.66 -7.86 -1.93
N GLY A 265 29.90 -7.94 -2.45
CA GLY A 265 30.17 -8.06 -3.88
C GLY A 265 30.14 -9.48 -4.43
N LEU A 266 29.87 -10.50 -3.60
CA LEU A 266 29.74 -11.88 -4.07
C LEU A 266 28.51 -11.99 -4.97
N VAL A 267 28.71 -12.53 -6.18
CA VAL A 267 27.62 -12.82 -7.12
C VAL A 267 27.01 -14.18 -6.77
N LEU A 268 25.69 -14.17 -6.62
CA LEU A 268 24.83 -15.32 -6.41
C LEU A 268 24.16 -15.67 -7.73
N THR A 269 24.20 -16.93 -8.12
CA THR A 269 23.47 -17.46 -9.27
C THR A 269 22.24 -18.20 -8.77
N VAL A 270 21.07 -17.72 -9.15
CA VAL A 270 19.78 -18.33 -8.81
C VAL A 270 19.33 -19.17 -9.99
N THR A 271 19.02 -20.44 -9.75
CA THR A 271 18.51 -21.37 -10.77
C THR A 271 17.13 -21.88 -10.38
N GLY A 272 16.15 -21.69 -11.25
CA GLY A 272 14.81 -22.20 -11.05
C GLY A 272 14.71 -23.70 -11.26
N THR A 273 14.02 -24.40 -10.35
CA THR A 273 13.83 -25.85 -10.43
C THR A 273 12.41 -26.24 -10.84
N GLY A 274 11.44 -25.33 -10.77
CA GLY A 274 10.05 -25.59 -11.15
C GLY A 274 9.35 -26.65 -10.32
N ASP A 275 9.51 -26.63 -8.99
CA ASP A 275 8.93 -27.60 -8.06
C ASP A 275 7.84 -26.94 -7.19
N PRO A 276 6.54 -27.11 -7.50
CA PRO A 276 5.46 -26.49 -6.75
C PRO A 276 5.36 -26.95 -5.29
N ALA A 277 5.69 -28.21 -5.00
CA ALA A 277 5.59 -28.74 -3.63
C ALA A 277 6.70 -28.20 -2.73
N ALA A 278 7.93 -28.18 -3.25
CA ALA A 278 9.06 -27.55 -2.58
C ALA A 278 8.86 -26.03 -2.45
N CYS A 279 8.27 -25.39 -3.47
CA CYS A 279 7.92 -23.96 -3.41
C CYS A 279 6.93 -23.67 -2.29
N GLY A 280 5.82 -24.43 -2.22
CA GLY A 280 4.83 -24.27 -1.16
C GLY A 280 5.43 -24.44 0.24
N THR A 281 6.30 -25.43 0.42
CA THR A 281 7.02 -25.66 1.69
C THR A 281 7.94 -24.49 2.03
N ALA A 282 8.71 -23.99 1.06
CA ALA A 282 9.64 -22.89 1.28
C ALA A 282 8.93 -21.57 1.61
N ILE A 283 7.81 -21.27 0.94
CA ILE A 283 6.95 -20.12 1.25
C ILE A 283 6.34 -20.26 2.65
N GLN A 284 5.81 -21.42 3.02
CA GLN A 284 5.26 -21.65 4.37
C GLN A 284 6.30 -21.41 5.47
N GLY A 285 7.58 -21.71 5.19
CA GLY A 285 8.70 -21.44 6.11
C GLY A 285 8.91 -19.96 6.44
N LEU A 286 8.33 -19.03 5.68
CA LEU A 286 8.40 -17.59 5.95
C LEU A 286 7.38 -17.11 7.00
N PHE A 287 6.42 -17.96 7.38
CA PHE A 287 5.33 -17.62 8.29
C PHE A 287 5.49 -18.38 9.60
N ASN A 288 5.41 -17.67 10.73
CA ASN A 288 5.27 -18.31 12.02
C ASN A 288 3.79 -18.39 12.41
N PHE A 289 3.17 -19.57 12.27
CA PHE A 289 1.76 -19.78 12.65
C PHE A 289 1.55 -20.07 14.13
N SER A 290 2.59 -19.94 14.97
CA SER A 290 2.45 -20.09 16.42
C SER A 290 1.70 -18.88 16.99
N CYS A 291 0.50 -19.12 17.52
CA CYS A 291 -0.28 -18.12 18.25
C CYS A 291 -0.08 -18.30 19.76
N GLY A 292 -0.01 -17.19 20.50
CA GLY A 292 -0.09 -17.22 21.97
C GLY A 292 -1.47 -17.70 22.43
N ALA A 293 -1.56 -18.27 23.64
CA ALA A 293 -2.80 -18.83 24.18
C ALA A 293 -3.92 -17.80 24.46
N GLN A 294 -3.64 -16.50 24.35
CA GLN A 294 -4.55 -15.43 24.77
C GLN A 294 -5.57 -15.01 23.70
N TRP A 295 -5.26 -15.14 22.40
CA TRP A 295 -6.16 -14.68 21.34
C TRP A 295 -5.89 -15.35 19.98
N PRO A 296 -6.90 -15.40 19.09
CA PRO A 296 -6.69 -15.81 17.71
C PRO A 296 -5.68 -14.87 17.03
N CYS A 297 -4.87 -15.44 16.14
CA CYS A 297 -3.83 -14.70 15.45
C CYS A 297 -3.81 -15.12 13.97
N GLY A 298 -3.34 -14.21 13.10
CA GLY A 298 -3.10 -14.53 11.69
C GLY A 298 -1.80 -15.31 11.57
N PHE A 299 -0.68 -14.60 11.53
CA PHE A 299 0.66 -15.17 11.64
C PHE A 299 1.60 -14.22 12.38
N ASN A 300 2.80 -14.70 12.73
CA ASN A 300 3.80 -13.98 13.52
C ASN A 300 3.28 -13.48 14.88
N GLY A 301 2.33 -14.20 15.48
CA GLY A 301 1.72 -13.82 16.76
C GLY A 301 0.82 -12.58 16.70
N VAL A 302 0.50 -12.07 15.50
CA VAL A 302 -0.33 -10.89 15.31
C VAL A 302 -1.80 -11.22 15.55
N TYR A 303 -2.42 -10.52 16.50
CA TYR A 303 -3.85 -10.63 16.78
C TYR A 303 -4.70 -10.47 15.52
N GLN A 304 -5.65 -11.38 15.32
CA GLN A 304 -6.64 -11.29 14.26
C GLN A 304 -7.96 -11.89 14.75
N PRO A 305 -9.08 -11.14 14.76
CA PRO A 305 -10.38 -11.71 15.08
C PRO A 305 -10.79 -12.73 14.02
N PRO A 306 -11.74 -13.63 14.34
CA PRO A 306 -12.30 -14.54 13.33
C PRO A 306 -12.78 -13.75 12.11
N VAL A 307 -12.32 -14.17 10.93
CA VAL A 307 -12.70 -13.53 9.66
C VAL A 307 -14.21 -13.67 9.45
N GLN A 308 -14.80 -12.61 8.92
CA GLN A 308 -16.23 -12.53 8.63
C GLN A 308 -16.41 -11.79 7.30
N GLY A 309 -17.36 -12.28 6.49
CA GLY A 309 -17.75 -11.76 5.20
C GLY A 309 -18.50 -12.82 4.41
#